data_AF-A0A5D2QA65-F1
#
_entry.id   AF-A0A5D2QA65-F1
#
_cell.length_a   1.000
_cell.length_b   1.000
_cell.length_c   1.000
_cell.angle_alpha   90.00
_cell.angle_beta   90.00
_cell.angle_gamma   90.00
#
_symmetry.space_group_name_H-M   'P 1'
#
loop_
_entity.id
_entity.type
_entity.pdbx_description
1 polymer ?
#
loop_
_entity_poly.entity_id
_entity_poly.type
_entity_poly.pdbx_seq_one_letter_code
_entity_poly.pdbx_strand_id
1 'polypeptide(L)'
;MVKFLLKIAADLQNLTNLQPQGGCDDPSFSYLFKLKCENCGEVSPRETCVSLGDTVPLPRGKGTTNLVQKCKLCSRDGTVTVIPGRGKPLTQEESEAENYAPLMLFECRGYEPIDYVFGGGWKVESVI
;
A
#
# COMPACT_ATOMS: atom_id res chain seq x y z
N MET A 1 -8.94 14.38 -4.13
CA MET A 1 -8.01 13.36 -3.59
C MET A 1 -8.38 12.06 -4.25
N VAL A 2 -7.41 11.32 -4.79
CA VAL A 2 -7.66 10.10 -5.57
C VAL A 2 -7.38 8.90 -4.67
N LYS A 3 -8.22 7.87 -4.78
CA LYS A 3 -8.09 6.65 -3.98
C LYS A 3 -7.60 5.50 -4.85
N PHE A 4 -6.61 4.78 -4.36
CA PHE A 4 -5.99 3.63 -5.02
C PHE A 4 -6.13 2.41 -4.12
N LEU A 5 -6.80 1.37 -4.60
CA LEU A 5 -6.94 0.10 -3.89
C LEU A 5 -5.84 -0.85 -4.35
N LEU A 6 -4.88 -1.15 -3.46
CA LEU A 6 -3.91 -2.20 -3.71
C LEU A 6 -4.61 -3.55 -3.61
N LYS A 7 -4.45 -4.36 -4.65
CA LYS A 7 -4.89 -5.75 -4.65
C LYS A 7 -3.70 -6.67 -4.95
N ILE A 8 -3.72 -7.86 -4.40
CA ILE A 8 -2.70 -8.88 -4.59
C ILE A 8 -3.30 -10.14 -5.20
N ALA A 9 -2.48 -10.87 -5.94
CA ALA A 9 -2.78 -12.21 -6.44
C ALA A 9 -1.47 -13.02 -6.39
N ALA A 10 -1.59 -14.32 -6.20
CA ALA A 10 -0.49 -15.27 -6.16
C ALA A 10 -1.03 -16.65 -6.54
N ASP A 11 -0.17 -17.56 -6.99
CA ASP A 11 -0.50 -18.98 -7.14
C ASP A 11 -0.24 -19.69 -5.80
N LEU A 12 -1.30 -20.18 -5.17
CA LEU A 12 -1.25 -20.86 -3.87
C LEU A 12 -1.42 -22.37 -4.04
N GLN A 13 -0.40 -23.13 -3.65
CA GLN A 13 -0.43 -24.60 -3.69
C GLN A 13 -0.47 -25.18 -2.27
N ASN A 14 -1.60 -25.79 -1.88
CA ASN A 14 -1.86 -26.28 -0.52
C ASN A 14 -1.74 -25.18 0.58
N LEU A 15 -1.91 -23.92 0.18
CA LEU A 15 -1.82 -22.75 1.03
C LEU A 15 -3.09 -21.91 0.91
N THR A 16 -3.47 -21.24 1.99
CA THR A 16 -4.58 -20.29 2.01
C THR A 16 -4.25 -19.09 2.91
N ASN A 17 -5.15 -18.11 2.92
CA ASN A 17 -5.12 -16.93 3.79
C ASN A 17 -3.78 -16.16 3.74
N LEU A 18 -3.20 -15.96 2.54
CA LEU A 18 -2.02 -15.11 2.37
C LEU A 18 -2.37 -13.65 2.72
N GLN A 19 -1.68 -13.11 3.72
CA GLN A 19 -1.91 -11.75 4.24
C GLN A 19 -0.70 -11.26 5.06
N PRO A 20 -0.64 -9.98 5.45
CA PRO A 20 0.33 -9.51 6.43
C PRO A 20 0.26 -10.26 7.77
N GLN A 21 1.39 -10.41 8.46
CA GLN A 21 1.49 -11.21 9.68
C GLN A 21 0.50 -10.78 10.78
N GLY A 22 0.36 -9.48 11.04
CA GLY A 22 -0.64 -8.92 11.96
C GLY A 22 -2.04 -8.74 11.38
N GLY A 23 -2.31 -9.25 10.16
CA GLY A 23 -3.56 -9.05 9.42
C GLY A 23 -3.52 -7.83 8.49
N CYS A 24 -4.52 -7.68 7.62
CA CYS A 24 -4.51 -6.63 6.61
C CYS A 24 -4.44 -5.20 7.18
N ASP A 25 -4.95 -4.99 8.40
CA ASP A 25 -4.90 -3.71 9.12
C ASP A 25 -3.75 -3.67 10.15
N ASP A 26 -2.69 -4.46 9.98
CA ASP A 26 -1.50 -4.42 10.82
C ASP A 26 -0.84 -3.03 10.76
N PRO A 27 -0.76 -2.29 11.88
CA PRO A 27 -0.17 -0.95 11.90
C PRO A 27 1.32 -0.95 11.57
N SER A 28 2.01 -2.07 11.74
CA SER A 28 3.45 -2.20 11.51
C SER A 28 3.81 -2.70 10.11
N PHE A 29 2.83 -3.13 9.32
CA PHE A 29 3.09 -3.64 7.98
C PHE A 29 3.49 -2.51 7.02
N SER A 30 4.59 -2.74 6.31
CA SER A 30 5.22 -1.75 5.43
C SER A 30 4.81 -1.94 3.98
N TYR A 31 4.15 -0.92 3.41
CA TYR A 31 3.85 -0.87 1.98
C TYR A 31 4.94 -0.08 1.26
N LEU A 32 5.56 -0.69 0.25
CA LEU A 32 6.65 -0.11 -0.52
C LEU A 32 6.17 0.24 -1.93
N PHE A 33 6.14 1.53 -2.27
CA PHE A 33 5.67 1.99 -3.58
C PHE A 33 6.72 2.80 -4.33
N LYS A 34 6.72 2.69 -5.66
CA LYS A 34 7.25 3.79 -6.49
C LYS A 34 6.11 4.77 -6.76
N LEU A 35 6.41 6.04 -6.54
CA LEU A 35 5.44 7.12 -6.67
C LEU A 35 5.81 8.01 -7.85
N LYS A 36 4.83 8.34 -8.69
CA LYS A 36 4.96 9.30 -9.79
C LYS A 36 4.35 10.63 -9.37
N CYS A 37 5.11 11.72 -9.49
CA CYS A 37 4.61 13.06 -9.21
C CYS A 37 3.60 13.48 -10.28
N GLU A 38 2.38 13.78 -9.88
CA GLU A 38 1.30 14.22 -10.80
C GLU A 38 1.60 15.60 -11.44
N ASN A 39 2.52 16.38 -10.85
CA ASN A 39 2.82 17.74 -11.30
C ASN A 39 3.88 17.79 -12.41
N CYS A 40 5.00 17.07 -12.23
CA CYS A 40 6.14 17.11 -13.15
C CYS A 40 6.45 15.76 -13.80
N GLY A 41 5.74 14.69 -13.44
CA GLY A 41 5.94 13.35 -13.97
C GLY A 41 7.13 12.57 -13.38
N GLU A 42 7.94 13.19 -12.51
CA GLU A 42 9.09 12.54 -11.88
C GLU A 42 8.67 11.31 -11.07
N VAL A 43 9.33 10.18 -11.32
CA VAL A 43 9.16 8.95 -10.55
C VAL A 43 10.16 8.94 -9.39
N SER A 44 9.74 8.50 -8.20
CA SER A 44 10.62 8.41 -7.05
C SER A 44 11.84 7.52 -7.36
N PRO A 45 13.07 7.97 -7.05
CA PRO A 45 14.28 7.23 -7.41
C PRO A 45 14.48 5.95 -6.60
N ARG A 46 13.73 5.81 -5.50
CA ARG A 46 13.65 4.62 -4.65
C ARG A 46 12.20 4.42 -4.23
N GLU A 47 11.90 3.22 -3.76
CA GLU A 47 10.63 2.88 -3.14
C GLU A 47 10.46 3.71 -1.86
N THR A 48 9.24 4.19 -1.67
CA THR A 48 8.84 4.85 -0.43
C THR A 48 8.05 3.87 0.42
N CYS A 49 8.43 3.80 1.70
CA CYS A 49 7.70 3.04 2.70
C CYS A 49 6.57 3.89 3.31
N VAL A 50 5.40 3.28 3.45
CA VAL A 50 4.27 3.81 4.21
C VAL A 50 3.66 2.68 5.04
N SER A 51 3.37 2.93 6.32
CA SER A 51 2.62 2.00 7.17
C SER A 51 1.38 2.66 7.75
N LEU A 52 0.42 1.84 8.20
CA LEU A 52 -0.80 2.35 8.83
C LEU A 52 -0.53 3.01 10.19
N GLY A 53 0.49 2.55 10.92
CA GLY A 53 0.89 3.10 12.22
C GLY A 53 1.63 4.43 12.13
N ASP A 54 2.23 4.76 10.98
CA ASP A 54 2.90 6.05 10.79
C ASP A 54 1.89 7.20 10.84
N THR A 55 2.22 8.27 11.56
CA THR A 55 1.40 9.48 11.60
C THR A 55 2.30 10.71 11.56
N VAL A 56 2.09 11.54 10.54
CA VAL A 56 2.82 12.80 10.33
C VAL A 56 1.84 13.95 10.09
N PRO A 57 2.16 15.17 10.52
CA PRO A 57 1.31 16.33 10.28
C PRO A 57 1.26 16.69 8.79
N LEU A 58 0.11 17.16 8.32
CA LEU A 58 -0.01 17.67 6.94
C LEU A 58 0.84 18.94 6.75
N PRO A 59 1.47 19.13 5.57
CA PRO A 59 2.27 20.34 5.28
C PRO A 59 1.48 21.64 5.35
N ARG A 60 0.17 21.56 5.06
CA ARG A 60 -0.77 22.68 5.08
C ARG A 60 -2.12 22.21 5.62
N GLY A 61 -2.64 22.93 6.62
CA GLY A 61 -3.96 22.68 7.21
C GLY A 61 -3.90 22.02 8.59
N LYS A 62 -5.07 21.66 9.12
CA LYS A 62 -5.21 20.90 10.37
C LYS A 62 -5.50 19.44 10.01
N GLY A 63 -4.63 18.52 10.39
CA GLY A 63 -4.80 17.08 10.15
C GLY A 63 -3.46 16.35 10.06
N THR A 64 -3.55 15.02 10.02
CA THR A 64 -2.41 14.11 9.87
C THR A 64 -2.60 13.19 8.67
N THR A 65 -1.52 12.58 8.22
CA THR A 65 -1.45 11.56 7.16
C THR A 65 -0.38 10.54 7.56
N ASN A 66 -0.20 9.47 6.79
CA ASN A 66 0.81 8.45 7.10
C ASN A 66 2.16 8.80 6.46
N LEU A 67 2.16 9.53 5.35
CA LEU A 67 3.36 9.93 4.64
C LEU A 67 3.21 11.32 4.03
N VAL A 68 4.25 12.14 4.18
CA VAL A 68 4.47 13.38 3.43
C VAL A 68 5.80 13.22 2.69
N GLN A 69 5.79 13.44 1.38
CA GLN A 69 6.99 13.35 0.55
C GLN A 69 7.13 14.56 -0.38
N LYS A 70 8.31 15.16 -0.39
CA LYS A 70 8.65 16.26 -1.31
C LYS A 70 9.21 15.72 -2.62
N CYS A 71 8.70 16.20 -3.74
CA CYS A 71 9.20 15.82 -5.06
C CYS A 71 10.61 16.40 -5.24
N LYS A 72 11.59 15.55 -5.58
CA LYS A 72 12.98 15.98 -5.75
C LYS A 72 13.20 16.90 -6.96
N LEU A 73 12.31 16.85 -7.95
CA LEU A 73 12.40 17.68 -9.16
C LEU A 73 11.69 19.03 -8.98
N CYS A 74 10.37 19.02 -8.73
CA CYS A 74 9.57 20.25 -8.67
C CYS A 74 9.34 20.81 -7.26
N SER A 75 9.89 20.18 -6.22
CA SER A 75 9.76 20.58 -4.81
C SER A 75 8.31 20.62 -4.28
N ARG A 76 7.34 20.08 -5.02
CA ARG A 76 5.95 19.98 -4.56
C ARG A 76 5.81 18.90 -3.50
N ASP A 77 5.10 19.21 -2.42
CA ASP A 77 4.72 18.23 -1.41
C ASP A 77 3.53 17.38 -1.89
N GLY A 78 3.61 16.08 -1.65
CA GLY A 78 2.49 15.16 -1.80
C GLY A 78 2.33 14.29 -0.57
N THR A 79 1.17 13.66 -0.44
CA THR A 79 0.79 12.89 0.75
C THR A 79 0.19 11.54 0.38
N VAL A 80 0.35 10.56 1.27
CA VAL A 80 -0.29 9.24 1.18
C VAL A 80 -0.90 8.91 2.54
N THR A 81 -2.22 8.73 2.56
CA THR A 81 -2.98 8.30 3.74
C THR A 81 -3.44 6.86 3.53
N VAL A 82 -3.19 6.01 4.51
CA VAL A 82 -3.61 4.61 4.55
C VAL A 82 -5.01 4.53 5.16
N ILE A 83 -5.92 3.80 4.52
CA ILE A 83 -7.32 3.66 4.94
C ILE A 83 -7.61 2.18 5.23
N PRO A 84 -7.67 1.79 6.52
CA PRO A 84 -7.90 0.41 6.93
C PRO A 84 -9.33 -0.09 6.67
N GLY A 85 -9.58 -1.37 6.90
CA GLY A 85 -10.91 -1.99 6.83
C GLY A 85 -11.38 -2.34 5.42
N ARG A 86 -10.46 -2.40 4.46
CA ARG A 86 -10.72 -2.80 3.06
C ARG A 86 -10.03 -4.10 2.66
N GLY A 87 -9.05 -4.54 3.43
CA GLY A 87 -8.27 -5.72 3.14
C GLY A 87 -8.97 -7.02 3.51
N LYS A 88 -8.68 -8.07 2.76
CA LYS A 88 -8.97 -9.46 3.14
C LYS A 88 -7.79 -10.36 2.73
N PRO A 89 -7.57 -11.47 3.44
CA PRO A 89 -6.57 -12.46 3.03
C PRO A 89 -6.87 -12.99 1.64
N LEU A 90 -5.83 -13.28 0.86
CA LEU A 90 -5.98 -14.03 -0.38
C LEU A 90 -6.20 -15.50 -0.04
N THR A 91 -7.40 -16.01 -0.33
CA THR A 91 -7.74 -17.42 -0.08
C THR A 91 -7.31 -18.32 -1.24
N GLN A 92 -7.27 -19.63 -1.00
CA GLN A 92 -7.02 -20.60 -2.06
C GLN A 92 -8.07 -20.50 -3.17
N GLU A 93 -9.35 -20.33 -2.84
CA GLU A 93 -10.42 -20.20 -3.84
C GLU A 93 -10.24 -18.95 -4.70
N GLU A 94 -9.76 -17.84 -4.13
CA GLU A 94 -9.46 -16.63 -4.89
C GLU A 94 -8.25 -16.83 -5.81
N SER A 95 -7.21 -17.51 -5.35
CA SER A 95 -6.05 -17.89 -6.15
C SER A 95 -6.43 -18.76 -7.34
N GLU A 96 -7.20 -19.84 -7.12
CA GLU A 96 -7.64 -20.78 -8.16
C GLU A 96 -8.56 -20.12 -9.20
N ALA A 97 -9.34 -19.13 -8.77
CA ALA A 97 -10.19 -18.33 -9.66
C ALA A 97 -9.43 -17.18 -10.36
N GLU A 98 -8.11 -17.10 -10.23
CA GLU A 98 -7.25 -16.02 -10.74
C GLU A 98 -7.72 -14.62 -10.33
N ASN A 99 -8.34 -14.53 -9.15
CA ASN A 99 -8.88 -13.30 -8.61
C ASN A 99 -7.85 -12.53 -7.79
N TYR A 100 -8.07 -11.22 -7.74
CA TYR A 100 -7.28 -10.31 -6.91
C TYR A 100 -7.98 -10.07 -5.56
N ALA A 101 -7.27 -10.34 -4.47
CA ALA A 101 -7.69 -9.98 -3.13
C ALA A 101 -7.34 -8.51 -2.82
N PRO A 102 -8.28 -7.67 -2.39
CA PRO A 102 -7.96 -6.32 -1.93
C PRO A 102 -7.17 -6.39 -0.62
N LEU A 103 -6.11 -5.60 -0.54
CA LEU A 103 -5.20 -5.58 0.61
C LEU A 103 -5.33 -4.30 1.43
N MET A 104 -5.22 -3.14 0.79
CA MET A 104 -5.24 -1.85 1.49
C MET A 104 -5.65 -0.72 0.54
N LEU A 105 -6.35 0.29 1.07
CA LEU A 105 -6.76 1.47 0.34
C LEU A 105 -5.88 2.66 0.70
N PHE A 106 -5.40 3.39 -0.30
CA PHE A 106 -4.58 4.58 -0.13
C PHE A 106 -5.27 5.79 -0.72
N GLU A 107 -5.29 6.90 0.01
CA GLU A 107 -5.68 8.21 -0.51
C GLU A 107 -4.42 9.02 -0.78
N CYS A 108 -4.17 9.33 -2.05
CA CYS A 108 -2.98 10.02 -2.49
C CYS A 108 -3.31 11.44 -2.97
N ARG A 109 -2.36 12.36 -2.77
CA ARG A 109 -2.43 13.74 -3.25
C ARG A 109 -1.07 14.15 -3.81
N GLY A 110 -1.04 14.53 -5.10
CA GLY A 110 0.19 14.98 -5.76
C GLY A 110 1.13 13.85 -6.18
N TYR A 111 0.79 12.61 -5.83
CA TYR A 111 1.46 11.40 -6.27
C TYR A 111 0.45 10.34 -6.70
N GLU A 112 0.87 9.56 -7.68
CA GLU A 112 0.22 8.36 -8.15
C GLU A 112 1.14 7.15 -7.83
N PRO A 113 0.68 6.13 -7.10
CA PRO A 113 1.41 4.88 -6.96
C PRO A 113 1.44 4.15 -8.30
N ILE A 114 2.63 3.85 -8.83
CA ILE A 114 2.79 3.22 -10.15
C ILE A 114 3.41 1.81 -10.09
N ASP A 115 4.00 1.45 -8.95
CA ASP A 115 4.64 0.16 -8.75
C ASP A 115 4.58 -0.20 -7.25
N TYR A 116 4.47 -1.49 -6.94
CA TYR A 116 4.43 -2.02 -5.59
C TYR A 116 5.49 -3.10 -5.42
N VAL A 117 6.29 -2.99 -4.37
CA VAL A 117 7.33 -3.96 -4.05
C VAL A 117 6.90 -4.80 -2.86
N PHE A 118 6.86 -6.11 -3.05
CA PHE A 118 6.60 -7.06 -1.97
C PHE A 118 7.78 -7.08 -1.00
N GLY A 119 7.57 -6.54 0.20
CA GLY A 119 8.48 -6.68 1.34
C GLY A 119 8.27 -8.01 2.08
N GLY A 120 8.96 -8.17 3.22
CA GLY A 120 8.70 -9.26 4.17
C GLY A 120 7.45 -9.03 5.03
N GLY A 121 7.25 -9.87 6.04
CA GLY A 121 6.14 -9.73 7.01
C GLY A 121 4.81 -10.33 6.56
N TRP A 122 4.85 -11.29 5.64
CA TRP A 122 3.67 -12.04 5.20
C TRP A 122 3.51 -13.33 6.01
N LYS A 123 2.27 -13.78 6.16
CA LYS A 123 1.90 -15.11 6.66
C LYS A 123 0.99 -15.81 5.68
N VAL A 124 1.03 -17.13 5.74
CA VAL A 124 0.14 -18.04 5.02
C VAL A 124 -0.26 -19.16 5.97
N GLU A 125 -1.34 -19.86 5.65
CA GLU A 125 -1.81 -21.02 6.39
C GLU A 125 -1.77 -22.27 5.48
N SER A 126 -1.39 -23.41 6.05
CA SER A 126 -1.51 -24.71 5.38
C SER A 126 -2.99 -25.11 5.32
N VAL A 127 -3.39 -25.72 4.22
CA VAL A 127 -4.72 -26.32 4.05
C VAL A 127 -4.74 -27.78 4.56
N ILE A 128 -3.55 -28.36 4.78
CA ILE A 128 -3.32 -29.70 5.35
C ILE A 128 -3.14 -29.60 6.87
#